data_AF-A0A2U3PIJ2-F1
#
_entry.id   AF-A0A2U3PIJ2-F1
#
_cell.length_a   1.000
_cell.length_b   1.000
_cell.length_c   1.000
_cell.angle_alpha   90.00
_cell.angle_beta   90.00
_cell.angle_gamma   90.00
#
_symmetry.space_group_name_H-M   'P 1'
#
loop_
_entity.id
_entity.type
_entity.pdbx_description
1 polymer ?
#
loop_
_entity_poly.entity_id
_entity_poly.type
_entity_poly.pdbx_seq_one_letter_code
_entity_poly.pdbx_strand_id
1 'polypeptide(L)'
;MATQTPEPAKASQTPDVATETAEPARTSQRSDLASKTPGWYPDQKDTDAESYWDGARWHGSRAKDRSSPPSYWERLKRGVARLKWLWIGLVAFLPLSGVIVGNWMTQRAAAEATQRAFQQQQERDAYIGFYNAIDEFVSDVWAEARRWQPTPASAALAHLAAPMKENIGTGLNNVLAAESKVTFYGSEATQKAANDVVEQVGDIQHLLGAFEVENPQYPNLSDAQSDAFAKLCGQIANIIRGKLQIAHLAFRRAARADLGLPRADDDVYNPLYSNLPRGVTPIAAIPPSVTAVPAPLPSAITAPAPSGPPR
;
A
#
# COMPACT_ATOMS: atom_id res chain seq x y z
N MET A 1 0.40 25.08 10.71
CA MET A 1 0.21 25.50 9.30
C MET A 1 -1.07 24.88 8.81
N ALA A 2 -2.07 25.70 8.47
CA ALA A 2 -3.42 25.25 8.12
C ALA A 2 -3.54 25.02 6.60
N THR A 3 -4.18 23.92 6.22
CA THR A 3 -4.51 23.50 4.85
C THR A 3 -5.76 24.22 4.36
N GLN A 4 -5.76 24.72 3.12
CA GLN A 4 -6.95 25.19 2.40
C GLN A 4 -7.09 24.45 1.07
N THR A 5 -8.28 23.90 0.85
CA THR A 5 -8.76 23.28 -0.39
C THR A 5 -9.84 24.17 -0.98
N PRO A 6 -9.85 24.48 -2.30
CA PRO A 6 -10.95 25.21 -2.92
C PRO A 6 -11.98 24.32 -3.64
N GLU A 7 -13.21 24.81 -3.58
CA GLU A 7 -14.51 24.34 -4.06
C GLU A 7 -14.74 24.60 -5.57
N PRO A 8 -15.54 23.78 -6.31
CA PRO A 8 -15.93 24.08 -7.68
C PRO A 8 -17.35 24.66 -7.84
N ALA A 9 -17.46 25.67 -8.71
CA ALA A 9 -18.67 26.43 -9.02
C ALA A 9 -19.61 25.74 -10.05
N LYS A 10 -20.91 25.99 -9.88
CA LYS A 10 -22.04 25.59 -10.74
C LYS A 10 -22.55 26.81 -11.52
N ALA A 11 -22.91 26.65 -12.80
CA ALA A 11 -23.75 27.62 -13.51
C ALA A 11 -24.73 26.91 -14.47
N SER A 12 -26.00 27.25 -14.33
CA SER A 12 -27.14 26.91 -15.19
C SER A 12 -27.49 28.12 -16.07
N GLN A 13 -27.90 27.89 -17.31
CA GLN A 13 -28.59 28.90 -18.14
C GLN A 13 -29.55 28.27 -19.17
N THR A 14 -30.77 28.79 -19.19
CA THR A 14 -31.79 28.83 -20.28
C THR A 14 -32.58 30.11 -19.98
N PRO A 15 -32.99 30.95 -20.96
CA PRO A 15 -34.22 30.78 -21.75
C PRO A 15 -34.06 31.34 -23.20
N ASP A 16 -34.99 31.39 -24.15
CA ASP A 16 -36.29 32.08 -24.15
C ASP A 16 -37.15 31.73 -25.40
N VAL A 17 -38.44 31.96 -25.23
CA VAL A 17 -39.56 31.76 -26.17
C VAL A 17 -39.97 33.12 -26.76
N ALA A 18 -40.34 33.17 -28.04
CA ALA A 18 -41.09 34.30 -28.60
C ALA A 18 -42.25 33.83 -29.50
N THR A 19 -43.38 34.51 -29.29
CA THR A 19 -44.73 34.39 -29.84
C THR A 19 -44.91 35.31 -31.06
N GLU A 20 -46.03 35.13 -31.80
CA GLU A 20 -46.74 36.06 -32.72
C GLU A 20 -46.83 35.54 -34.17
N THR A 21 -47.87 35.78 -34.98
CA THR A 21 -49.22 36.36 -34.86
C THR A 21 -49.91 36.01 -36.19
N ALA A 22 -51.22 35.81 -36.17
CA ALA A 22 -52.04 35.45 -37.34
C ALA A 22 -52.54 36.69 -38.12
N GLU A 23 -52.74 36.57 -39.44
CA GLU A 23 -54.01 36.98 -40.12
C GLU A 23 -54.02 36.64 -41.64
N PRO A 24 -55.20 36.61 -42.30
CA PRO A 24 -55.49 35.79 -43.48
C PRO A 24 -55.74 36.57 -44.79
N ALA A 25 -55.57 35.92 -45.95
CA ALA A 25 -56.30 36.28 -47.18
C ALA A 25 -56.28 35.16 -48.22
N ARG A 26 -57.47 34.71 -48.64
CA ARG A 26 -57.72 33.76 -49.73
C ARG A 26 -57.68 34.49 -51.08
N THR A 27 -56.72 34.16 -51.94
CA THR A 27 -56.88 34.13 -53.41
C THR A 27 -55.83 33.19 -54.00
N SER A 28 -56.21 32.38 -55.00
CA SER A 28 -55.33 31.62 -55.91
C SER A 28 -55.22 30.11 -55.66
N GLN A 29 -56.34 29.39 -55.81
CA GLN A 29 -56.40 27.92 -55.93
C GLN A 29 -55.69 27.33 -57.18
N ARG A 30 -54.86 28.13 -57.87
CA ARG A 30 -54.02 27.71 -59.00
C ARG A 30 -52.51 27.82 -58.71
N SER A 31 -52.12 28.29 -57.53
CA SER A 31 -50.70 28.46 -57.12
C SER A 31 -50.20 27.37 -56.16
N ASP A 32 -51.07 26.50 -55.63
CA ASP A 32 -50.72 25.48 -54.62
C ASP A 32 -49.94 24.27 -55.15
N LEU A 33 -49.58 24.24 -56.43
CA LEU A 33 -48.66 23.22 -56.97
C LEU A 33 -47.20 23.68 -56.96
N ALA A 34 -46.94 25.00 -56.98
CA ALA A 34 -45.58 25.55 -56.98
C ALA A 34 -44.91 25.53 -55.60
N SER A 35 -45.70 25.35 -54.52
CA SER A 35 -45.20 25.26 -53.14
C SER A 35 -45.05 23.82 -52.63
N LYS A 36 -45.39 22.81 -53.43
CA LYS A 36 -45.25 21.41 -53.01
C LYS A 36 -43.79 20.98 -53.07
N THR A 37 -43.23 20.65 -51.92
CA THR A 37 -41.94 19.96 -51.84
C THR A 37 -42.00 18.64 -52.60
N PRO A 38 -40.94 18.25 -53.32
CA PRO A 38 -40.90 16.96 -53.99
C PRO A 38 -41.21 15.81 -53.03
N GLY A 39 -42.10 14.89 -53.42
CA GLY A 39 -42.61 13.84 -52.53
C GLY A 39 -43.77 13.04 -53.13
N TRP A 40 -44.15 11.95 -52.45
CA TRP A 40 -45.31 11.14 -52.82
C TRP A 40 -46.59 11.76 -52.25
N TYR A 41 -47.58 12.00 -53.10
CA TYR A 41 -48.88 12.53 -52.71
C TYR A 41 -50.01 11.61 -53.16
N PRO A 42 -51.16 11.59 -52.45
CA PRO A 42 -52.31 10.80 -52.87
C PRO A 42 -52.75 11.14 -54.29
N ASP A 43 -52.96 10.13 -55.12
CA ASP A 43 -53.53 10.34 -56.45
C ASP A 43 -55.02 10.69 -56.32
N GLN A 44 -55.46 11.74 -57.00
CA GLN A 44 -56.86 12.16 -56.97
C GLN A 44 -57.77 11.22 -57.77
N LYS A 45 -57.21 10.44 -58.69
CA LYS A 45 -57.95 9.52 -59.55
C LYS A 45 -58.01 8.10 -59.00
N ASP A 46 -57.02 7.73 -58.18
CA ASP A 46 -56.94 6.41 -57.56
C ASP A 46 -56.56 6.56 -56.08
N THR A 47 -57.52 6.29 -55.20
CA THR A 47 -57.35 6.42 -53.74
C THR A 47 -56.30 5.47 -53.15
N ASP A 48 -55.93 4.43 -53.91
CA ASP A 48 -54.97 3.40 -53.50
C ASP A 48 -53.57 3.62 -54.07
N ALA A 49 -53.39 4.66 -54.87
CA ALA A 49 -52.11 5.05 -55.44
C ALA A 49 -51.59 6.36 -54.83
N GLU A 50 -50.26 6.45 -54.78
CA GLU A 50 -49.56 7.70 -54.57
C GLU A 50 -48.82 8.04 -55.87
N SER A 51 -48.91 9.30 -56.28
CA SER A 51 -48.17 9.85 -57.42
C SER A 51 -47.01 10.72 -56.89
N TYR A 52 -45.82 10.61 -57.48
CA TYR A 52 -44.68 11.41 -57.03
C TYR A 52 -44.71 12.77 -57.69
N TRP A 53 -44.59 13.84 -56.92
CA TRP A 53 -44.34 15.18 -57.44
C TRP A 53 -42.84 15.45 -57.32
N ASP A 54 -42.16 15.81 -58.41
CA ASP A 54 -40.72 16.09 -58.40
C ASP A 54 -40.40 17.58 -58.18
N GLY A 55 -41.42 18.43 -58.02
CA GLY A 55 -41.29 19.89 -57.94
C GLY A 55 -41.69 20.62 -59.23
N ALA A 56 -41.69 19.94 -60.37
CA ALA A 56 -42.05 20.51 -61.67
C ALA A 56 -43.24 19.78 -62.33
N ARG A 57 -43.34 18.46 -62.18
CA ARG A 57 -44.41 17.64 -62.75
C ARG A 57 -44.69 16.37 -61.93
N TRP A 58 -45.83 15.75 -62.20
CA TRP A 58 -46.21 14.46 -61.62
C TRP A 58 -45.48 13.32 -62.35
N HIS A 59 -44.95 12.36 -61.60
CA HIS A 59 -44.14 11.24 -62.04
C HIS A 59 -44.63 9.93 -61.44
N GLY A 60 -45.00 8.99 -62.32
CA GLY A 60 -45.34 7.61 -61.95
C GLY A 60 -46.45 7.50 -60.92
N SER A 61 -46.87 6.27 -60.65
CA SER A 61 -47.72 5.95 -59.52
C SER A 61 -47.18 4.71 -58.82
N ARG A 62 -47.29 4.68 -57.49
CA ARG A 62 -47.00 3.49 -56.68
C ARG A 62 -48.23 3.14 -55.85
N ALA A 63 -48.40 1.86 -55.53
CA ALA A 63 -49.39 1.46 -54.53
C ALA A 63 -49.04 2.12 -53.19
N LYS A 64 -50.02 2.74 -52.55
CA LYS A 64 -49.87 3.32 -51.22
C LYS A 64 -49.38 2.24 -50.26
N ASP A 65 -48.28 2.51 -49.55
CA ASP A 65 -47.72 1.55 -48.61
C ASP A 65 -48.69 1.39 -47.43
N ARG A 66 -49.58 0.39 -47.51
CA ARG A 66 -50.60 0.09 -46.51
C ARG A 66 -50.03 -0.61 -45.29
N SER A 67 -48.72 -0.53 -45.05
CA SER A 67 -48.12 -0.92 -43.77
C SER A 67 -48.70 -0.02 -42.68
N SER A 68 -49.86 -0.42 -42.16
CA SER A 68 -50.57 0.30 -41.12
C SER A 68 -49.57 0.50 -39.98
N PRO A 69 -49.33 1.75 -39.52
CA PRO A 69 -48.41 1.98 -38.43
C PRO A 69 -48.80 1.04 -37.30
N PRO A 70 -47.85 0.27 -36.74
CA PRO A 70 -48.16 -0.73 -35.73
C PRO A 70 -49.02 -0.06 -34.68
N SER A 71 -50.20 -0.66 -34.46
CA SER A 71 -51.24 -0.07 -33.62
C SER A 71 -50.61 0.36 -32.29
N TYR A 72 -51.11 1.44 -31.71
CA TYR A 72 -50.61 1.97 -30.43
C TYR A 72 -50.36 0.86 -29.38
N TRP A 73 -51.22 -0.15 -29.36
CA TRP A 73 -51.13 -1.35 -28.53
C TRP A 73 -49.90 -2.24 -28.78
N GLU A 74 -49.42 -2.36 -30.02
CA GLU A 74 -48.20 -3.11 -30.31
C GLU A 74 -46.94 -2.39 -29.85
N ARG A 75 -46.92 -1.05 -29.96
CA ARG A 75 -45.82 -0.23 -29.42
C ARG A 75 -45.79 -0.33 -27.89
N LEU A 76 -46.96 -0.31 -27.25
CA LEU A 76 -47.11 -0.48 -25.82
C LEU A 76 -46.61 -1.87 -25.36
N LYS A 77 -47.00 -2.95 -26.05
CA LYS A 77 -46.54 -4.32 -25.74
C LYS A 77 -45.02 -4.46 -25.85
N ARG A 78 -44.40 -3.85 -26.87
CA ARG A 78 -42.93 -3.80 -27.00
C ARG A 78 -42.26 -3.01 -25.87
N GLY A 79 -42.89 -1.92 -25.42
CA GLY A 79 -42.42 -1.14 -24.26
C GLY A 79 -42.46 -1.94 -22.96
N VAL A 80 -43.57 -2.62 -22.68
CA VAL A 80 -43.74 -3.46 -21.48
C VAL A 80 -42.75 -4.63 -21.46
N ALA A 81 -42.51 -5.26 -22.61
CA ALA A 81 -41.53 -6.34 -22.73
C ALA A 81 -40.10 -5.86 -22.38
N ARG A 82 -39.69 -4.67 -22.85
CA ARG A 82 -38.39 -4.09 -22.51
C ARG A 82 -38.27 -3.75 -21.02
N LEU A 83 -39.33 -3.20 -20.43
CA LEU A 83 -39.37 -2.89 -19.00
C LEU A 83 -39.26 -4.15 -18.13
N LYS A 84 -39.94 -5.24 -18.53
CA LYS A 84 -39.84 -6.55 -17.86
C LYS A 84 -38.41 -7.09 -17.89
N TRP A 85 -37.73 -7.02 -19.04
CA TRP A 85 -36.33 -7.45 -19.15
C TRP A 85 -35.38 -6.59 -18.31
N LEU A 86 -35.58 -5.28 -18.26
CA LEU A 86 -34.81 -4.39 -17.37
C LEU A 86 -35.01 -4.75 -15.89
N TRP A 87 -36.25 -5.03 -15.48
CA TRP A 87 -36.53 -5.45 -14.10
C TRP A 87 -35.89 -6.80 -13.76
N ILE A 88 -35.95 -7.78 -14.67
CA ILE A 88 -35.28 -9.07 -14.48
C ILE A 88 -33.76 -8.86 -14.38
N GLY A 89 -33.19 -8.02 -15.25
CA GLY A 89 -31.77 -7.67 -15.19
C GLY A 89 -31.38 -7.02 -13.86
N LEU A 90 -32.18 -6.07 -13.37
CA LEU A 90 -31.94 -5.39 -12.09
C LEU A 90 -31.99 -6.35 -10.91
N VAL A 91 -33.03 -7.20 -10.83
CA VAL A 91 -33.21 -8.16 -9.72
C VAL A 91 -32.14 -9.24 -9.74
N ALA A 92 -31.70 -9.68 -10.92
CA ALA A 92 -30.59 -10.64 -11.03
C ALA A 92 -29.22 -10.02 -10.72
N PHE A 93 -29.03 -8.73 -11.00
CA PHE A 93 -27.75 -8.04 -10.81
C PHE A 93 -27.46 -7.69 -9.34
N LEU A 94 -28.48 -7.33 -8.56
CA LEU A 94 -28.33 -6.96 -7.14
C LEU A 94 -27.68 -8.04 -6.24
N PRO A 95 -28.08 -9.32 -6.28
CA PRO A 95 -27.40 -10.34 -5.47
C PRO A 95 -25.98 -10.62 -5.97
N LEU A 96 -25.76 -10.58 -7.28
CA LEU A 96 -24.44 -10.80 -7.88
C LEU A 96 -23.44 -9.70 -7.46
N SER A 97 -23.88 -8.43 -7.50
CA SER A 97 -23.04 -7.30 -7.09
C SER A 97 -22.72 -7.36 -5.59
N GLY A 98 -23.66 -7.81 -4.75
CA GLY A 98 -23.42 -8.05 -3.33
C GLY A 98 -22.30 -9.06 -3.06
N VAL A 99 -22.28 -10.18 -3.79
CA VAL A 99 -21.21 -11.20 -3.67
C VAL A 99 -19.86 -10.66 -4.12
N ILE A 100 -19.82 -9.93 -5.24
CA ILE A 100 -18.58 -9.34 -5.77
C ILE A 100 -18.01 -8.32 -4.77
N VAL A 101 -18.85 -7.42 -4.25
CA VAL A 101 -18.43 -6.42 -3.26
C VAL A 101 -17.99 -7.08 -1.95
N GLY A 102 -18.70 -8.10 -1.47
CA GLY A 102 -18.33 -8.84 -0.27
C GLY A 102 -16.96 -9.54 -0.39
N ASN A 103 -16.72 -10.21 -1.51
CA ASN A 103 -15.41 -10.83 -1.79
C ASN A 103 -14.30 -9.77 -1.89
N TRP A 104 -14.55 -8.64 -2.56
CA TRP A 104 -13.58 -7.56 -2.68
C TRP A 104 -13.22 -6.95 -1.32
N MET A 105 -14.21 -6.68 -0.46
CA MET A 105 -13.95 -6.17 0.90
C MET A 105 -13.14 -7.15 1.75
N THR A 106 -13.44 -8.45 1.63
CA THR A 106 -12.72 -9.50 2.38
C THR A 106 -11.27 -9.62 1.91
N GLN A 107 -11.03 -9.58 0.59
CA GLN A 107 -9.68 -9.58 0.02
C GLN A 107 -8.89 -8.35 0.44
N ARG A 108 -9.53 -7.18 0.48
CA ARG A 108 -8.90 -5.94 0.93
C ARG A 108 -8.50 -6.01 2.42
N ALA A 109 -9.40 -6.48 3.28
CA ALA A 109 -9.11 -6.66 4.70
C ALA A 109 -7.96 -7.66 4.93
N ALA A 110 -7.92 -8.76 4.16
CA ALA A 110 -6.83 -9.73 4.21
C ALA A 110 -5.49 -9.14 3.72
N ALA A 111 -5.50 -8.32 2.67
CA ALA A 111 -4.31 -7.65 2.17
C ALA A 111 -3.76 -6.63 3.19
N GLU A 112 -4.64 -5.82 3.79
CA GLU A 112 -4.26 -4.87 4.85
C GLU A 112 -3.70 -5.59 6.08
N ALA A 113 -4.30 -6.72 6.49
CA ALA A 113 -3.78 -7.54 7.59
C ALA A 113 -2.40 -8.13 7.27
N THR A 114 -2.20 -8.63 6.05
CA THR A 114 -0.91 -9.18 5.60
C THR A 114 0.18 -8.12 5.58
N GLN A 115 -0.14 -6.91 5.10
CA GLN A 115 0.79 -5.79 5.08
C GLN A 115 1.19 -5.36 6.49
N ARG A 116 0.24 -5.29 7.44
CA ARG A 116 0.52 -4.99 8.85
C ARG A 116 1.40 -6.07 9.50
N ALA A 117 1.10 -7.35 9.26
CA ALA A 117 1.88 -8.45 9.80
C ALA A 117 3.34 -8.42 9.28
N PHE A 118 3.51 -8.10 7.99
CA PHE A 118 4.85 -7.95 7.41
C PHE A 118 5.61 -6.76 8.01
N GLN A 119 4.95 -5.61 8.19
CA GLN A 119 5.57 -4.44 8.85
C GLN A 119 5.99 -4.77 10.29
N GLN A 120 5.12 -5.41 11.08
CA GLN A 120 5.44 -5.84 12.44
C GLN A 120 6.62 -6.83 12.48
N GLN A 121 6.72 -7.72 11.49
CA GLN A 121 7.84 -8.65 11.39
C GLN A 121 9.16 -7.91 11.10
N GLN A 122 9.16 -6.97 10.15
CA GLN A 122 10.34 -6.15 9.84
C GLN A 122 10.79 -5.31 11.04
N GLU A 123 9.84 -4.72 11.75
CA GLU A 123 10.07 -3.96 12.98
C GLU A 123 10.72 -4.83 14.07
N ARG A 124 10.16 -6.02 14.31
CA ARG A 124 10.72 -6.99 15.25
C ARG A 124 12.14 -7.40 14.87
N ASP A 125 12.38 -7.69 13.60
CA ASP A 125 13.69 -8.11 13.11
C ASP A 125 14.74 -6.99 13.23
N ALA A 126 14.32 -5.72 13.04
CA ALA A 126 15.18 -4.56 13.28
C ALA A 126 15.58 -4.44 14.76
N TYR A 127 14.63 -4.60 15.70
CA TYR A 127 14.92 -4.53 17.14
C TYR A 127 15.82 -5.66 17.62
N ILE A 128 15.59 -6.89 17.13
CA ILE A 128 16.46 -8.05 17.43
C ILE A 128 17.86 -7.80 16.86
N GLY A 129 17.96 -7.30 15.63
CA GLY A 129 19.23 -6.98 15.00
C GLY A 129 20.04 -5.95 15.81
N PHE A 130 19.40 -4.88 16.26
CA PHE A 130 20.05 -3.86 17.09
C PHE A 130 20.51 -4.40 18.44
N TYR A 131 19.67 -5.17 19.12
CA TYR A 131 20.07 -5.79 20.38
C TYR A 131 21.25 -6.74 20.22
N ASN A 132 21.23 -7.61 19.20
CA ASN A 132 22.31 -8.55 18.96
C ASN A 132 23.62 -7.82 18.66
N ALA A 133 23.58 -6.70 17.94
CA ALA A 133 24.75 -5.87 17.70
C ALA A 133 25.30 -5.25 19.00
N ILE A 134 24.44 -4.83 19.93
CA ILE A 134 24.86 -4.34 21.25
C ILE A 134 25.49 -5.47 22.07
N ASP A 135 24.87 -6.66 22.09
CA ASP A 135 25.35 -7.79 22.86
C ASP A 135 26.69 -8.32 22.32
N GLU A 136 26.85 -8.36 21.00
CA GLU A 136 28.12 -8.66 20.32
C GLU A 136 29.18 -7.61 20.68
N PHE A 137 28.88 -6.31 20.55
CA PHE A 137 29.78 -5.23 20.95
C PHE A 137 30.22 -5.36 22.42
N VAL A 138 29.26 -5.53 23.34
CA VAL A 138 29.56 -5.69 24.76
C VAL A 138 30.35 -6.97 24.99
N SER A 139 30.00 -8.08 24.35
CA SER A 139 30.71 -9.34 24.47
C SER A 139 32.16 -9.18 24.02
N ASP A 140 32.43 -8.58 22.88
CA ASP A 140 33.78 -8.46 22.34
C ASP A 140 34.64 -7.51 23.18
N VAL A 141 34.10 -6.33 23.52
CA VAL A 141 34.79 -5.36 24.37
C VAL A 141 35.00 -5.90 25.78
N TRP A 142 34.02 -6.62 26.32
CA TRP A 142 34.05 -7.10 27.71
C TRP A 142 34.77 -8.43 27.90
N ALA A 143 34.71 -9.34 26.92
CA ALA A 143 35.50 -10.57 26.91
C ALA A 143 36.99 -10.22 26.94
N GLU A 144 37.37 -9.15 26.25
CA GLU A 144 38.70 -8.61 26.35
C GLU A 144 38.92 -7.93 27.69
N ALA A 145 38.10 -6.96 28.09
CA ALA A 145 38.23 -6.25 29.38
C ALA A 145 38.38 -7.20 30.60
N ARG A 146 37.73 -8.36 30.58
CA ARG A 146 37.86 -9.39 31.62
C ARG A 146 39.20 -10.14 31.59
N ARG A 147 39.86 -10.29 30.44
CA ARG A 147 41.22 -10.87 30.36
C ARG A 147 42.28 -10.02 31.07
N TRP A 148 41.96 -8.77 31.46
CA TRP A 148 42.88 -7.84 32.12
C TRP A 148 42.82 -7.86 33.65
N GLN A 149 41.94 -8.65 34.28
CA GLN A 149 41.90 -8.81 35.74
C GLN A 149 42.41 -10.21 36.15
N PRO A 150 43.42 -10.36 37.03
CA PRO A 150 44.57 -9.52 37.35
C PRO A 150 45.86 -10.22 36.90
N THR A 151 46.36 -9.95 35.69
CA THR A 151 47.65 -10.47 35.24
C THR A 151 48.71 -9.37 35.43
N PRO A 152 49.61 -9.46 36.43
CA PRO A 152 50.60 -8.41 36.72
C PRO A 152 51.77 -8.34 35.71
N ALA A 153 51.61 -8.87 34.49
CA ALA A 153 52.69 -8.90 33.50
C ALA A 153 52.35 -7.98 32.32
N SER A 154 53.14 -6.91 32.15
CA SER A 154 53.02 -5.94 31.04
C SER A 154 53.09 -6.59 29.64
N ALA A 155 53.76 -7.74 29.51
CA ALA A 155 53.75 -8.54 28.28
C ALA A 155 52.37 -9.11 27.92
N ALA A 156 51.50 -9.40 28.90
CA ALA A 156 50.13 -9.84 28.64
C ALA A 156 49.25 -8.66 28.18
N LEU A 157 49.56 -7.44 28.62
CA LEU A 157 48.81 -6.24 28.24
C LEU A 157 48.98 -5.88 26.75
N ALA A 158 50.20 -5.97 26.21
CA ALA A 158 50.44 -5.63 24.80
C ALA A 158 49.70 -6.54 23.80
N HIS A 159 49.55 -7.83 24.12
CA HIS A 159 48.85 -8.80 23.25
C HIS A 159 47.33 -8.65 23.25
N LEU A 160 46.75 -8.01 24.28
CA LEU A 160 45.31 -7.88 24.44
C LEU A 160 44.77 -6.55 23.90
N ALA A 161 45.62 -5.55 23.69
CA ALA A 161 45.26 -4.22 23.20
C ALA A 161 44.86 -4.21 21.70
N ALA A 162 45.56 -4.99 20.87
CA ALA A 162 45.29 -4.99 19.43
C ALA A 162 43.88 -5.50 19.07
N PRO A 163 43.40 -6.63 19.63
CA PRO A 163 42.04 -7.12 19.41
C PRO A 163 40.95 -6.09 19.79
N MET A 164 41.17 -5.31 20.85
CA MET A 164 40.17 -4.36 21.37
C MET A 164 39.85 -3.27 20.37
N LYS A 165 40.88 -2.77 19.69
CA LYS A 165 40.74 -1.75 18.66
C LYS A 165 39.91 -2.25 17.48
N GLU A 166 40.24 -3.43 16.97
CA GLU A 166 39.58 -4.03 15.83
C GLU A 166 38.11 -4.36 16.14
N ASN A 167 37.87 -4.92 17.33
CA ASN A 167 36.55 -5.29 17.79
C ASN A 167 35.66 -4.07 18.09
N ILE A 168 36.20 -2.98 18.65
CA ILE A 168 35.43 -1.75 18.86
C ILE A 168 35.03 -1.12 17.53
N GLY A 169 35.94 -1.06 16.56
CA GLY A 169 35.65 -0.50 15.23
C GLY A 169 34.56 -1.29 14.52
N THR A 170 34.68 -2.62 14.50
CA THR A 170 33.69 -3.52 13.89
C THR A 170 32.35 -3.47 14.61
N GLY A 171 32.37 -3.58 15.93
CA GLY A 171 31.16 -3.57 16.76
C GLY A 171 30.39 -2.25 16.67
N LEU A 172 31.08 -1.09 16.64
CA LEU A 172 30.41 0.20 16.43
C LEU A 172 29.71 0.25 15.07
N ASN A 173 30.38 -0.19 14.00
CA ASN A 173 29.78 -0.21 12.66
C ASN A 173 28.54 -1.11 12.62
N ASN A 174 28.56 -2.25 13.31
CA ASN A 174 27.40 -3.14 13.44
C ASN A 174 26.26 -2.46 14.19
N VAL A 175 26.55 -1.77 15.30
CA VAL A 175 25.55 -1.04 16.09
C VAL A 175 24.94 0.10 15.27
N LEU A 176 25.74 0.90 14.55
CA LEU A 176 25.25 1.98 13.67
C LEU A 176 24.41 1.43 12.51
N ALA A 177 24.86 0.36 11.85
CA ALA A 177 24.11 -0.28 10.79
C ALA A 177 22.76 -0.81 11.28
N ALA A 178 22.71 -1.37 12.50
CA ALA A 178 21.48 -1.84 13.10
C ALA A 178 20.57 -0.70 13.59
N GLU A 179 21.13 0.40 14.11
CA GLU A 179 20.40 1.61 14.50
C GLU A 179 19.64 2.20 13.31
N SER A 180 20.27 2.27 12.13
CA SER A 180 19.62 2.80 10.93
C SER A 180 18.32 2.07 10.57
N LYS A 181 18.23 0.77 10.89
CA LYS A 181 17.01 -0.02 10.71
C LYS A 181 15.97 0.34 11.77
N VAL A 182 16.39 0.52 13.02
CA VAL A 182 15.50 0.98 14.10
C VAL A 182 14.91 2.34 13.76
N THR A 183 15.69 3.29 13.25
CA THR A 183 15.21 4.61 12.84
C THR A 183 14.11 4.55 11.77
N PHE A 184 14.10 3.52 10.93
CA PHE A 184 13.07 3.36 9.89
C PHE A 184 11.76 2.77 10.43
N TYR A 185 11.83 1.88 11.42
CA TYR A 185 10.67 1.11 11.89
C TYR A 185 10.13 1.53 13.26
N GLY A 186 10.95 2.15 14.10
CA GLY A 186 10.63 2.42 15.49
C GLY A 186 9.89 3.73 15.75
N SER A 187 9.24 3.78 16.90
CA SER A 187 8.70 5.05 17.42
C SER A 187 9.81 6.02 17.79
N GLU A 188 9.44 7.29 17.99
CA GLU A 188 10.36 8.32 18.49
C GLU A 188 11.04 7.92 19.81
N ALA A 189 10.32 7.21 20.70
CA ALA A 189 10.86 6.74 21.97
C ALA A 189 11.92 5.66 21.76
N THR A 190 11.67 4.71 20.84
CA THR A 190 12.62 3.63 20.50
C THR A 190 13.84 4.18 19.79
N GLN A 191 13.65 5.11 18.85
CA GLN A 191 14.75 5.80 18.17
C GLN A 191 15.61 6.59 19.15
N LYS A 192 14.99 7.37 20.05
CA LYS A 192 15.74 8.11 21.08
C LYS A 192 16.58 7.15 21.94
N ALA A 193 16.00 6.04 22.38
CA ALA A 193 16.74 5.09 23.20
C ALA A 193 17.87 4.37 22.42
N ALA A 194 17.69 4.12 21.12
CA ALA A 194 18.75 3.62 20.25
C ALA A 194 19.89 4.63 20.07
N ASN A 195 19.56 5.92 19.91
CA ASN A 195 20.54 7.00 19.87
C ASN A 195 21.31 7.12 21.17
N ASP A 196 20.64 7.04 22.33
CA ASP A 196 21.29 7.06 23.63
C ASP A 196 22.31 5.89 23.74
N VAL A 197 22.00 4.70 23.17
CA VAL A 197 22.94 3.57 23.09
C VAL A 197 24.13 3.88 22.18
N VAL A 198 23.88 4.38 20.96
CA VAL A 198 24.94 4.74 20.00
C VAL A 198 25.88 5.78 20.58
N GLU A 199 25.36 6.76 21.30
CA GLU A 199 26.16 7.77 22.01
C GLU A 199 27.11 7.10 23.01
N GLN A 200 26.65 6.13 23.81
CA GLN A 200 27.51 5.44 24.77
C GLN A 200 28.57 4.56 24.10
N VAL A 201 28.25 3.92 22.97
CA VAL A 201 29.23 3.16 22.18
C VAL A 201 30.26 4.12 21.56
N GLY A 202 29.82 5.29 21.10
CA GLY A 202 30.67 6.36 20.59
C GLY A 202 31.61 6.93 21.66
N ASP A 203 31.13 7.15 22.89
CA ASP A 203 31.94 7.58 24.03
C ASP A 203 33.09 6.59 24.31
N ILE A 204 32.82 5.28 24.24
CA ILE A 204 33.84 4.23 24.41
C ILE A 204 34.89 4.31 23.30
N GLN A 205 34.47 4.47 22.04
CA GLN A 205 35.40 4.62 20.92
C GLN A 205 36.23 5.91 21.06
N HIS A 206 35.61 7.02 21.46
CA HIS A 206 36.30 8.29 21.64
C HIS A 206 37.36 8.22 22.74
N LEU A 207 37.05 7.56 23.87
CA LEU A 207 38.03 7.32 24.93
C LEU A 207 39.23 6.50 24.44
N LEU A 208 38.98 5.43 23.67
CA LEU A 208 40.07 4.63 23.11
C LEU A 208 40.88 5.43 22.08
N GLY A 209 40.21 6.16 21.19
CA GLY A 209 40.87 7.00 20.19
C GLY A 209 41.73 8.11 20.81
N ALA A 210 41.26 8.75 21.88
CA ALA A 210 42.03 9.73 22.63
C ALA A 210 43.30 9.10 23.24
N PHE A 211 43.17 7.90 23.82
CA PHE A 211 44.31 7.16 24.35
C PHE A 211 45.34 6.82 23.27
N GLU A 212 44.90 6.41 22.06
CA GLU A 212 45.79 6.12 20.92
C GLU A 212 46.58 7.36 20.46
N VAL A 213 45.93 8.52 20.43
CA VAL A 213 46.58 9.79 20.05
C VAL A 213 47.66 10.16 21.08
N GLU A 214 47.40 9.98 22.38
CA GLU A 214 48.36 10.23 23.44
C GLU A 214 49.47 9.16 23.51
N ASN A 215 49.20 7.95 23.03
CA ASN A 215 50.11 6.81 23.10
C ASN A 215 50.32 6.16 21.72
N PRO A 216 51.07 6.80 20.79
CA PRO A 216 51.25 6.30 19.43
C PRO A 216 51.89 4.90 19.32
N GLN A 217 52.49 4.41 20.41
CA GLN A 217 53.07 3.06 20.45
C GLN A 217 52.01 1.96 20.68
N TYR A 218 50.77 2.31 21.01
CA TYR A 218 49.66 1.37 21.14
C TYR A 218 49.53 0.51 19.86
N PRO A 219 49.47 -0.83 19.97
CA PRO A 219 49.22 -1.64 21.18
C PRO A 219 50.46 -1.99 22.04
N ASN A 220 51.67 -1.62 21.61
CA ASN A 220 52.93 -1.91 22.31
C ASN A 220 53.22 -0.87 23.41
N LEU A 221 52.59 -1.03 24.57
CA LEU A 221 52.68 -0.10 25.69
C LEU A 221 53.89 -0.38 26.60
N SER A 222 54.53 0.68 27.09
CA SER A 222 55.47 0.58 28.24
C SER A 222 54.72 0.31 29.56
N ASP A 223 55.45 -0.01 30.63
CA ASP A 223 54.83 -0.27 31.96
C ASP A 223 53.99 0.93 32.45
N ALA A 224 54.51 2.16 32.33
CA ALA A 224 53.78 3.36 32.72
C ALA A 224 52.53 3.60 31.86
N GLN A 225 52.58 3.26 30.57
CA GLN A 225 51.42 3.36 29.68
C GLN A 225 50.41 2.24 29.91
N SER A 226 50.87 1.08 30.39
CA SER A 226 50.02 -0.05 30.79
C SER A 226 49.13 0.34 31.97
N ASP A 227 49.66 1.08 32.96
CA ASP A 227 48.87 1.62 34.07
C ASP A 227 47.82 2.64 33.60
N ALA A 228 48.17 3.50 32.65
CA ALA A 228 47.24 4.45 32.04
C ALA A 228 46.11 3.73 31.29
N PHE A 229 46.45 2.69 30.53
CA PHE A 229 45.49 1.85 29.83
C PHE A 229 44.56 1.09 30.79
N ALA A 230 45.09 0.57 31.90
CA ALA A 230 44.26 -0.09 32.92
C ALA A 230 43.20 0.88 33.51
N LYS A 231 43.54 2.16 33.70
CA LYS A 231 42.56 3.19 34.11
C LYS A 231 41.51 3.43 33.03
N LEU A 232 41.90 3.49 31.76
CA LEU A 232 40.98 3.60 30.62
C LEU A 232 39.99 2.42 30.60
N CYS A 233 40.46 1.18 30.74
CA CYS A 233 39.59 0.00 30.84
C CYS A 233 38.59 0.11 31.99
N GLY A 234 39.01 0.67 33.14
CA GLY A 234 38.11 0.98 34.25
C GLY A 234 37.03 2.01 33.90
N GLN A 235 37.37 3.04 33.13
CA GLN A 235 36.40 4.03 32.64
C GLN A 235 35.39 3.40 31.66
N ILE A 236 35.88 2.62 30.70
CA ILE A 236 35.05 1.89 29.73
C ILE A 236 34.10 0.94 30.48
N ALA A 237 34.60 0.21 31.47
CA ALA A 237 33.79 -0.66 32.32
C ALA A 237 32.65 0.08 33.03
N ASN A 238 32.92 1.29 33.54
CA ASN A 238 31.91 2.12 34.18
C ASN A 238 30.85 2.62 33.18
N ILE A 239 31.24 2.95 31.94
CA ILE A 239 30.28 3.31 30.88
C ILE A 239 29.39 2.11 30.55
N ILE A 240 29.98 0.93 30.32
CA ILE A 240 29.25 -0.29 29.97
C ILE A 240 28.23 -0.66 31.05
N ARG A 241 28.66 -0.76 32.32
CA ARG A 241 27.80 -1.18 33.44
C ARG A 241 26.81 -0.11 33.88
N GLY A 242 27.15 1.16 33.67
CA GLY A 242 26.32 2.29 34.06
C GLY A 242 25.43 2.74 32.92
N LYS A 243 25.97 3.62 32.09
CA LYS A 243 25.21 4.36 31.09
C LYS A 243 24.67 3.45 29.97
N LEU A 244 25.50 2.59 29.41
CA LEU A 244 25.11 1.71 28.31
C LEU A 244 24.03 0.71 28.75
N GLN A 245 24.17 0.11 29.94
CA GLN A 245 23.14 -0.79 30.49
C GLN A 245 21.80 -0.08 30.71
N ILE A 246 21.80 1.18 31.16
CA ILE A 246 20.58 1.99 31.33
C ILE A 246 19.94 2.30 29.97
N ALA A 247 20.73 2.76 29.00
CA ALA A 247 20.24 3.05 27.64
C ALA A 247 19.69 1.78 26.96
N HIS A 248 20.39 0.65 27.12
CA HIS A 248 19.95 -0.64 26.61
C HIS A 248 18.62 -1.10 27.24
N LEU A 249 18.44 -0.92 28.55
CA LEU A 249 17.17 -1.20 29.22
C LEU A 249 16.04 -0.29 28.72
N ALA A 250 16.33 1.00 28.50
CA ALA A 250 15.37 1.96 27.95
C ALA A 250 14.94 1.56 26.53
N PHE A 251 15.90 1.17 25.69
CA PHE A 251 15.63 0.66 24.33
C PHE A 251 14.73 -0.57 24.39
N ARG A 252 15.06 -1.57 25.22
CA ARG A 252 14.24 -2.78 25.38
C ARG A 252 12.80 -2.46 25.81
N ARG A 253 12.61 -1.48 26.69
CA ARG A 253 11.27 -1.05 27.13
C ARG A 253 10.49 -0.37 26.01
N ALA A 254 11.14 0.52 25.26
CA ALA A 254 10.52 1.22 24.14
C ALA A 254 10.15 0.26 22.99
N ALA A 255 11.09 -0.60 22.58
CA ALA A 255 10.85 -1.62 21.55
C ALA A 255 9.70 -2.57 21.92
N ARG A 256 9.57 -2.96 23.20
CA ARG A 256 8.41 -3.76 23.65
C ARG A 256 7.10 -2.99 23.56
N ALA A 257 7.11 -1.71 23.90
CA ALA A 257 5.91 -0.87 23.81
C ALA A 257 5.46 -0.72 22.35
N ASP A 258 6.39 -0.54 21.41
CA ASP A 258 6.07 -0.45 19.97
C ASP A 258 5.45 -1.76 19.45
N LEU A 259 5.97 -2.91 19.90
CA LEU A 259 5.42 -4.23 19.59
C LEU A 259 4.11 -4.57 20.35
N GLY A 260 3.57 -3.66 21.17
CA GLY A 260 2.38 -3.91 21.98
C GLY A 260 2.57 -4.99 23.05
N LEU A 261 3.80 -5.27 23.45
CA LEU A 261 4.14 -6.26 24.48
C LEU A 261 4.04 -5.61 25.88
N PRO A 262 3.65 -6.38 26.93
CA PRO A 262 3.59 -5.88 28.30
C PRO A 262 4.96 -5.41 28.80
N ARG A 263 5.00 -4.59 29.86
CA ARG A 263 6.26 -4.09 30.43
C ARG A 263 7.15 -5.23 30.89
N ALA A 264 8.47 -5.06 30.72
CA ALA A 264 9.47 -6.09 31.01
C ALA A 264 9.59 -6.42 32.51
N ASP A 265 9.06 -5.57 33.38
CA ASP A 265 9.12 -5.72 34.84
C ASP A 265 8.36 -6.99 35.30
N ASP A 266 7.43 -7.50 34.48
CA ASP A 266 6.61 -8.68 34.74
C ASP A 266 7.18 -9.99 34.13
N ASP A 267 8.29 -9.91 33.38
CA ASP A 267 8.69 -10.97 32.45
C ASP A 267 10.11 -11.49 32.76
N VAL A 268 10.16 -12.59 33.53
CA VAL A 268 11.39 -13.38 33.76
C VAL A 268 11.90 -14.00 32.44
N TYR A 269 11.02 -14.12 31.44
CA TYR A 269 11.35 -14.53 30.09
C TYR A 269 11.44 -13.31 29.16
N ASN A 270 12.40 -13.31 28.24
CA ASN A 270 12.56 -12.23 27.26
C ASN A 270 11.81 -12.61 25.96
N PRO A 271 10.56 -12.15 25.72
CA PRO A 271 9.72 -12.49 24.56
C PRO A 271 10.21 -11.91 23.24
N LEU A 272 11.18 -10.99 23.27
CA LEU A 272 11.94 -10.65 22.07
C LEU A 272 12.67 -11.90 21.52
N TYR A 273 13.07 -12.84 22.40
CA TYR A 273 13.93 -14.00 22.08
C TYR A 273 13.26 -15.35 22.28
N SER A 274 12.27 -15.45 23.16
CA SER A 274 11.52 -16.70 23.27
C SER A 274 10.62 -16.82 22.06
N ASN A 275 10.79 -17.92 21.32
CA ASN A 275 9.73 -18.46 20.48
C ASN A 275 8.43 -18.30 21.27
N LEU A 276 7.46 -17.55 20.73
CA LEU A 276 6.13 -17.36 21.34
C LEU A 276 5.72 -18.65 22.04
N PRO A 277 5.22 -18.61 23.30
CA PRO A 277 4.81 -19.82 24.00
C PRO A 277 3.98 -20.67 23.03
N ARG A 278 4.34 -21.93 22.80
CA ARG A 278 3.58 -22.86 21.95
C ARG A 278 2.15 -22.94 22.52
N GLY A 279 1.24 -22.07 22.09
CA GLY A 279 -0.06 -21.91 22.73
C GLY A 279 -0.60 -20.48 22.73
N VAL A 280 0.24 -19.45 22.64
CA VAL A 280 -0.22 -18.14 22.16
C VAL A 280 -0.33 -18.32 20.66
N THR A 281 -1.54 -18.58 20.17
CA THR A 281 -1.84 -18.44 18.75
C THR A 281 -1.30 -17.08 18.33
N PRO A 282 -0.29 -16.99 17.42
CA PRO A 282 -0.06 -15.73 16.74
C PRO A 282 -1.43 -15.23 16.30
N ILE A 283 -1.71 -13.94 16.52
CA ILE A 283 -2.90 -13.26 16.00
C ILE A 283 -3.02 -13.71 14.54
N ALA A 284 -3.91 -14.69 14.31
CA ALA A 284 -3.85 -15.67 13.21
C ALA A 284 -2.47 -15.81 12.54
N ALA A 285 -1.74 -16.92 12.79
CA ALA A 285 -0.77 -17.39 11.81
C ALA A 285 -1.48 -17.35 10.46
N ILE A 286 -1.11 -16.39 9.61
CA ILE A 286 -1.59 -16.32 8.25
C ILE A 286 -1.23 -17.70 7.70
N PRO A 287 -2.23 -18.54 7.33
CA PRO A 287 -1.92 -19.85 6.80
C PRO A 287 -0.89 -19.63 5.70
N PRO A 288 0.25 -20.35 5.71
CA PRO A 288 1.30 -20.15 4.71
C PRO A 288 0.58 -20.16 3.40
N SER A 289 0.65 -19.02 2.69
CA SER A 289 -0.18 -18.71 1.54
C SER A 289 -0.61 -20.00 0.90
N VAL A 290 -1.87 -20.38 1.09
CA VAL A 290 -2.49 -21.24 0.11
C VAL A 290 -2.28 -20.39 -1.12
N THR A 291 -1.28 -20.75 -1.93
CA THR A 291 -1.23 -20.42 -3.33
C THR A 291 -2.62 -20.86 -3.75
N ALA A 292 -3.56 -19.93 -3.72
CA ALA A 292 -4.83 -20.08 -4.35
C ALA A 292 -4.40 -20.13 -5.80
N VAL A 293 -4.02 -21.34 -6.24
CA VAL A 293 -4.05 -21.73 -7.63
C VAL A 293 -5.40 -21.18 -8.05
N PRO A 294 -5.43 -20.12 -8.87
CA PRO A 294 -6.69 -19.54 -9.26
C PRO A 294 -7.52 -20.70 -9.76
N ALA A 295 -8.68 -20.93 -9.14
CA ALA A 295 -9.56 -22.02 -9.55
C ALA A 295 -9.63 -21.95 -11.07
N PRO A 296 -9.33 -23.05 -11.79
CA PRO A 296 -9.24 -23.02 -13.24
C PRO A 296 -10.51 -22.35 -13.74
N LEU A 297 -10.34 -21.25 -14.48
CA LEU A 297 -11.44 -20.56 -15.15
C LEU A 297 -12.31 -21.65 -15.78
N PRO A 298 -13.64 -21.69 -15.53
CA PRO A 298 -14.50 -22.68 -16.14
C PRO A 298 -14.20 -22.64 -17.63
N SER A 299 -13.73 -23.79 -18.15
CA SER A 299 -13.25 -23.90 -19.52
C SER A 299 -14.23 -23.20 -20.44
N ALA A 300 -13.72 -22.20 -21.18
CA ALA A 300 -14.50 -21.48 -22.16
C ALA A 300 -15.27 -22.53 -23.00
N ILE A 301 -16.60 -22.41 -22.98
CA ILE A 301 -17.49 -23.22 -23.82
C ILE A 301 -16.95 -23.10 -25.23
N THR A 302 -16.33 -24.17 -25.72
CA THR A 302 -15.80 -24.25 -27.07
C THR A 302 -16.99 -24.14 -28.00
N ALA A 303 -17.13 -23.02 -28.68
CA ALA A 303 -18.16 -22.85 -29.70
C ALA A 303 -17.97 -23.94 -30.76
N PRO A 304 -19.03 -24.66 -31.16
CA PRO A 304 -18.92 -25.67 -32.21
C PRO A 304 -18.46 -25.01 -33.51
N ALA A 305 -17.49 -25.66 -34.17
CA ALA A 305 -16.93 -25.20 -35.44
C ALA A 305 -18.04 -25.01 -36.50
N PRO A 306 -17.99 -23.94 -37.31
CA PRO A 306 -18.95 -23.75 -38.39
C PRO A 306 -18.76 -24.85 -39.44
N SER A 307 -19.80 -25.65 -39.63
CA SER A 307 -19.91 -26.61 -40.73
C SER A 307 -19.82 -25.85 -42.06
N GLY A 308 -18.78 -26.12 -42.83
CA GLY A 308 -18.59 -25.58 -44.17
C GLY A 308 -19.72 -25.98 -45.14
N PRO A 309 -19.93 -25.22 -46.23
CA PRO A 309 -21.05 -25.42 -47.14
C PRO A 309 -20.92 -26.75 -47.93
N PRO A 310 -22.04 -27.42 -48.23
CA PRO A 310 -22.05 -28.59 -49.07
C PRO A 310 -21.72 -28.22 -50.53
N ARG A 311 -21.06 -29.16 -51.23
CA ARG A 311 -20.64 -29.06 -52.63
C ARG A 311 -21.82 -29.01 -53.59
#